data_AF-A0A914DE86-F1
#
_entry.id   AF-A0A914DE86-F1
#
_cell.length_a   1.000
_cell.length_b   1.000
_cell.length_c   1.000
_cell.angle_alpha   90.00
_cell.angle_beta   90.00
_cell.angle_gamma   90.00
#
_symmetry.space_group_name_H-M   'P 1'
#
loop_
_entity.id
_entity.type
_entity.pdbx_description
1 polymer ?
#
loop_
_entity_poly.entity_id
_entity_poly.type
_entity_poly.pdbx_seq_one_letter_code
_entity_poly.pdbx_strand_id
1 'polypeptide(L)' 'MSNTYGFVHLLRLFVRMTEMLGYTKWKAQTLEMISRHCQDFLMFLSKNKDQYYNLDEDYETAPPDYQKRVWAAPTA' A
#
# COMPACT_ATOMS: atom_id res chain seq x y z
N MET A 1 2.93 -9.58 8.93
CA MET A 1 2.26 -8.71 7.93
C MET A 1 3.20 -8.33 6.79
N SER A 2 4.36 -7.70 7.04
CA SER A 2 5.32 -7.35 5.98
C SER A 2 5.91 -8.54 5.22
N ASN A 3 5.97 -9.73 5.82
CA ASN A 3 6.39 -10.97 5.15
C ASN A 3 5.28 -11.64 4.33
N THR A 4 4.02 -11.23 4.52
CA THR A 4 2.84 -11.89 3.92
C THR A 4 2.30 -11.09 2.74
N TYR A 5 2.44 -9.77 2.77
CA TYR A 5 1.89 -8.87 1.77
C TYR A 5 2.98 -8.20 0.96
N GLY A 6 2.86 -8.26 -0.37
CA GLY A 6 3.83 -7.70 -1.31
C GLY A 6 3.58 -6.25 -1.73
N PHE A 7 4.09 -5.93 -2.92
CA PHE A 7 4.17 -4.59 -3.52
C PHE A 7 2.86 -3.78 -3.43
N VAL A 8 1.72 -4.38 -3.77
CA VAL A 8 0.43 -3.65 -3.83
C VAL A 8 -0.05 -3.17 -2.46
N HIS A 9 0.20 -3.96 -1.41
CA HIS A 9 -0.19 -3.57 -0.05
C HIS A 9 0.72 -2.48 0.51
N LEU A 10 2.00 -2.47 0.12
CA LEU A 10 2.91 -1.41 0.47
C LEU A 10 2.48 -0.07 -0.17
N LEU A 11 2.04 -0.05 -1.43
CA LEU A 11 1.52 1.16 -2.06
C LEU A 11 0.28 1.71 -1.33
N ARG A 12 -0.61 0.84 -0.86
CA ARG A 12 -1.78 1.25 -0.04
C ARG A 12 -1.36 1.91 1.28
N LEU A 13 -0.22 1.51 1.85
CA LEU A 13 0.32 2.15 3.06
C LEU A 13 0.71 3.61 2.80
N PHE A 14 1.34 3.93 1.67
CA PHE A 14 1.69 5.31 1.33
C PHE A 14 0.48 6.25 1.28
N VAL A 15 -0.67 5.75 0.80
CA VAL A 15 -1.92 6.52 0.76
C VAL A 15 -2.46 6.82 2.16
N ARG A 16 -2.34 5.87 3.11
CA ARG A 16 -2.75 6.09 4.50
C ARG A 16 -1.70 6.84 5.34
N MET A 17 -0.44 6.75 4.96
CA MET A 17 0.67 7.39 5.68
C MET A 17 0.53 8.93 5.67
N THR A 18 0.03 9.52 4.58
CA THR A 18 -0.21 10.97 4.51
C THR A 18 -1.21 11.45 5.55
N GLU A 19 -2.29 10.70 5.74
CA GLU A 19 -3.27 10.94 6.80
C GLU A 19 -2.63 10.74 8.19
N MET A 20 -1.84 9.67 8.36
CA MET A 20 -1.18 9.35 9.62
C MET A 20 -0.19 10.43 10.07
N LEU A 21 0.50 11.06 9.12
CA LEU A 21 1.42 12.16 9.40
C LEU A 21 0.70 13.37 10.00
N GLY A 22 -0.61 13.53 9.76
CA GLY A 22 -1.44 14.59 10.35
C GLY A 22 -1.75 14.42 11.84
N TYR A 23 -1.63 13.20 12.39
CA TYR A 23 -1.94 12.93 13.80
C TYR A 23 -0.82 13.34 14.77
N THR A 24 0.38 13.63 14.27
CA THR A 24 1.56 13.98 15.09
C THR A 24 2.06 15.38 14.74
N LYS A 25 2.51 16.15 15.74
CA LYS A 25 3.14 17.46 15.50
C LYS A 25 4.59 17.26 15.05
N TRP A 26 4.89 17.64 13.81
CA TRP A 26 6.23 17.56 13.23
C TRP A 26 6.85 18.94 13.06
N LYS A 27 8.19 18.98 13.01
CA LYS A 27 8.92 20.15 12.50
C LYS A 27 8.78 20.19 10.98
N ALA A 28 8.61 21.38 10.40
CA ALA A 28 8.42 21.55 8.96
C ALA A 28 9.55 20.91 8.13
N GLN A 29 10.81 21.09 8.55
CA GLN A 29 11.98 20.47 7.91
C GLN A 29 11.92 18.94 7.91
N THR A 30 11.40 18.34 8.97
CA THR A 30 11.27 16.87 9.08
C THR A 30 10.19 16.35 8.14
N LEU A 31 9.05 17.06 8.01
CA LEU A 31 8.01 16.70 7.05
C LEU A 31 8.49 16.80 5.60
N GLU A 32 9.25 17.85 5.27
CA GLU A 32 9.82 18.02 3.94
C GLU A 32 10.78 16.87 3.59
N MET A 33 11.66 16.49 4.54
CA MET A 33 12.60 15.38 4.36
C MET A 33 11.87 14.03 4.21
N ILE A 34 10.85 13.75 5.03
CA ILE A 34 10.03 12.53 4.92
C ILE A 34 9.33 12.51 3.55
N SER A 35 8.70 13.62 3.15
CA SER A 35 8.00 13.72 1.87
C SER A 35 8.94 13.47 0.69
N ARG A 36 10.16 14.02 0.72
CA ARG A 36 11.17 13.78 -0.33
C ARG A 36 11.57 12.30 -0.40
N HIS A 37 11.88 11.67 0.73
CA HIS A 37 12.21 10.24 0.75
C HIS A 37 11.05 9.36 0.30
N CYS A 38 9.81 9.69 0.66
CA CYS A 38 8.63 8.98 0.17
C CYS A 38 8.49 9.10 -1.35
N GLN A 39 8.70 10.30 -1.91
CA GLN A 39 8.66 10.52 -3.35
C GLN A 39 9.76 9.75 -4.08
N ASP A 40 10.99 9.77 -3.58
CA ASP A 40 12.11 9.01 -4.15
C ASP A 40 11.82 7.51 -4.17
N PHE A 41 11.25 7.00 -3.08
CA PHE A 41 10.86 5.60 -2.99
C PHE A 41 9.71 5.26 -3.94
N LEU A 42 8.69 6.12 -4.07
CA LEU A 42 7.61 5.92 -5.04
C LEU A 42 8.12 5.95 -6.49
N MET A 43 9.08 6.83 -6.81
CA MET A 43 9.74 6.84 -8.11
C MET A 43 10.51 5.54 -8.37
N PHE A 44 11.23 5.02 -7.36
CA PHE A 44 11.87 3.72 -7.44
C PHE A 44 10.86 2.60 -7.71
N LEU A 45 9.76 2.56 -6.96
CA LEU A 45 8.70 1.56 -7.17
C LEU A 45 8.09 1.65 -8.57
N SER A 46 7.82 2.87 -9.06
CA SER A 46 7.27 3.08 -10.40
C SER A 46 8.22 2.61 -11.51
N LYS A 47 9.53 2.81 -11.33
CA LYS A 47 10.54 2.39 -12.33
C LYS A 47 10.69 0.87 -12.39
N ASN A 48 10.51 0.18 -11.26
CA ASN A 48 10.69 -1.26 -11.15
C ASN A 48 9.35 -2.01 -11.08
N LYS A 49 8.23 -1.36 -11.44
CA LYS A 49 6.88 -1.93 -11.31
C LYS A 49 6.76 -3.28 -12.02
N ASP A 50 7.39 -3.41 -13.18
CA ASP A 50 7.30 -4.62 -14.02
C ASP A 50 8.12 -5.79 -13.43
N GLN A 51 9.00 -5.53 -12.46
CA GLN A 51 9.74 -6.56 -11.73
C GLN A 51 8.99 -7.05 -10.48
N TYR A 52 8.13 -6.21 -9.89
CA TYR A 52 7.50 -6.45 -8.59
C TYR A 52 5.99 -6.68 -8.67
N TYR A 53 5.41 -6.59 -9.85
CA TYR A 53 3.97 -6.74 -10.05
C TYR A 53 3.71 -7.52 -11.34
N ASN A 54 3.09 -8.70 -11.18
CA ASN A 54 2.53 -9.46 -12.28
C ASN A 54 1.10 -9.85 -11.94
N LEU A 55 0.13 -9.27 -12.65
CA LEU A 55 -1.29 -9.52 -12.38
C LEU A 55 -1.66 -11.00 -12.52
N ASP A 56 -1.08 -11.71 -13.48
CA ASP A 56 -1.41 -13.11 -13.76
C ASP A 56 -0.83 -14.08 -12.72
N GLU A 57 0.28 -13.72 -12.05
CA GLU A 57 0.91 -14.54 -11.01
C GLU A 57 0.46 -14.17 -9.59
N ASP A 58 0.23 -12.87 -9.34
CA ASP A 58 -0.05 -12.35 -8.00
C ASP A 58 -1.56 -12.38 -7.64
N TYR A 59 -2.45 -12.48 -8.65
CA TYR A 59 -3.89 -12.40 -8.44
C TYR A 59 -4.64 -13.57 -9.06
N GLU A 60 -5.44 -14.24 -8.23
CA GLU A 60 -6.41 -15.23 -8.66
C GLU A 60 -7.84 -14.73 -8.46
N THR A 61 -8.76 -15.27 -9.26
CA THR A 61 -10.19 -15.04 -9.05
C THR A 61 -10.61 -15.75 -7.78
N ALA A 62 -11.05 -14.98 -6.78
CA ALA A 62 -11.43 -15.54 -5.50
C ALA A 62 -12.59 -16.55 -5.65
N PRO A 63 -12.53 -17.70 -4.95
CA PRO A 63 -13.53 -18.75 -5.08
C PRO A 63 -14.92 -18.32 -4.54
N PRO A 64 -16.02 -18.94 -5.01
CA PRO A 64 -17.38 -18.56 -4.63
C PRO A 64 -17.63 -18.56 -3.11
N ASP A 65 -17.00 -19.47 -2.36
CA ASP A 65 -17.15 -19.54 -0.91
C ASP A 65 -16.39 -18.42 -0.17
N TYR A 66 -15.31 -17.91 -0.75
CA TYR A 66 -14.65 -16.71 -0.23
C TYR A 66 -15.51 -15.47 -0.51
N GLN A 67 -16.01 -15.36 -1.75
CA GLN A 67 -16.91 -14.29 -2.17
C GLN A 67 -18.15 -14.17 -1.25
N LYS A 68 -18.84 -15.28 -0.98
CA LYS A 68 -20.00 -15.30 -0.06
C LYS A 68 -19.64 -14.81 1.34
N ARG A 69 -18.48 -15.17 1.89
CA ARG A 69 -18.03 -14.71 3.21
C ARG A 69 -17.73 -13.22 3.24
N VAL A 70 -17.06 -12.70 2.21
CA VAL A 70 -16.75 -11.26 2.10
C VAL A 70 -18.02 -10.44 1.93
N TRP A 71 -18.97 -10.89 1.10
CA TRP A 71 -20.24 -10.18 0.87
C TRP A 71 -21.26 -10.34 2.00
N ALA A 72 -21.19 -11.41 2.79
CA ALA A 72 -22.04 -11.61 3.96
C ALA A 72 -21.48 -10.97 5.24
N ALA A 73 -20.22 -10.51 5.24
CA ALA A 73 -19.67 -9.78 6.37
C ALA A 73 -20.37 -8.42 6.50
N PRO A 74 -20.90 -8.04 7.68
CA PRO A 74 -21.42 -6.70 7.90
C PRO A 74 -20.29 -5.72 7.64
N THR A 75 -20.50 -4.73 6.77
CA THR A 75 -19.61 -3.59 6.60
C THR A 75 -19.43 -2.94 7.97
N ALA A 76 -18.25 -3.11 8.57
CA ALA A 76 -17.81 -2.39 9.77
C ALA A 76 -17.45 -0.94 9.43
#